data_AF-A0A2J6TCP0-F1
#
_entry.id   AF-A0A2J6TCP0-F1
#
_cell.length_a   1.000
_cell.length_b   1.000
_cell.length_c   1.000
_cell.angle_alpha   90.00
_cell.angle_beta   90.00
_cell.angle_gamma   90.00
#
_symmetry.space_group_name_H-M   'P 1'
#
loop_
_entity.id
_entity.type
_entity.pdbx_description
1 polymer ?
#
loop_
_entity_poly.entity_id
_entity_poly.type
_entity_poly.pdbx_seq_one_letter_code
_entity_poly.pdbx_strand_id
1 'polypeptide(L)'
;MLDARQSSGPQNQPPVGLGLTDSCRVAILDHDWIVAVTSNSLFIICQVVRAFEMAAGTNLRTEPSEHLQRKIINSFWKKRPADIRTVEYMSYFLHYNTTCRALFLGTIRSESMAIALQTHEDILDVVSKIWLLAEESLNFGRPELRASLAQLDCFAQQPSFKIDNSINLVLRLWLTIRIQDTDFNPAGKTMQWDDTSTFSDFMNIHFPGPRLQGQTNSGNMLESNFTAVNLYRMCGIRIEWISHLEDHLTFDIERRALMVYSLAGCLQDHIDGYI
;
A
#
# COMPACT_ATOMS: atom_id res chain seq x y z
N MET A 1 8.90 -50.87 69.20
CA MET A 1 7.49 -50.89 69.65
C MET A 1 7.30 -49.63 70.48
N LEU A 2 6.35 -48.78 70.07
CA LEU A 2 5.92 -47.50 70.69
C LEU A 2 6.93 -46.34 70.61
N ASP A 3 6.55 -45.08 70.51
CA ASP A 3 5.45 -44.37 69.84
C ASP A 3 5.84 -42.87 69.86
N ALA A 4 5.16 -42.05 69.05
CA ALA A 4 5.46 -40.63 68.80
C ALA A 4 5.25 -39.65 69.98
N ARG A 5 5.98 -38.51 69.98
CA ARG A 5 5.44 -37.11 69.88
C ARG A 5 6.39 -36.01 70.44
N GLN A 6 6.67 -35.05 69.56
CA GLN A 6 6.67 -33.56 69.66
C GLN A 6 7.34 -32.74 70.79
N SER A 7 7.79 -31.54 70.36
CA SER A 7 8.14 -30.28 71.07
C SER A 7 9.66 -30.07 71.30
N SER A 8 10.30 -28.90 71.18
CA SER A 8 9.95 -27.52 70.77
C SER A 8 11.22 -26.65 70.87
N GLY A 9 11.57 -25.85 69.84
CA GLY A 9 12.50 -24.69 69.90
C GLY A 9 14.00 -24.96 70.20
N PRO A 10 14.95 -24.02 69.96
CA PRO A 10 14.75 -22.58 69.82
C PRO A 10 15.42 -21.90 68.59
N GLN A 11 15.13 -20.61 68.53
CA GLN A 11 15.51 -19.53 67.62
C GLN A 11 16.98 -19.50 67.15
N ASN A 12 17.16 -19.23 65.86
CA ASN A 12 18.32 -18.50 65.35
C ASN A 12 17.84 -17.46 64.33
N GLN A 13 18.09 -16.19 64.63
CA GLN A 13 17.89 -15.05 63.73
C GLN A 13 18.97 -15.03 62.63
N PRO A 14 18.61 -14.69 61.38
CA PRO A 14 19.59 -14.41 60.33
C PRO A 14 19.95 -12.91 60.27
N PRO A 15 21.10 -12.55 59.66
CA PRO A 15 21.49 -11.17 59.47
C PRO A 15 20.79 -10.53 58.27
N VAL A 16 20.42 -9.27 58.49
CA VAL A 16 20.33 -8.12 57.57
C VAL A 16 20.56 -8.39 56.06
N GLY A 17 19.46 -8.27 55.31
CA GLY A 17 19.31 -7.27 54.25
C GLY A 17 20.05 -7.45 52.92
N LEU A 18 19.33 -7.97 51.91
CA LEU A 18 19.36 -7.48 50.53
C LEU A 18 17.96 -7.69 49.95
N GLY A 19 17.18 -6.61 49.89
CA GLY A 19 15.85 -6.60 49.28
C GLY A 19 15.98 -6.64 47.76
N LEU A 20 15.47 -7.70 47.15
CA LEU A 20 15.10 -7.73 45.73
C LEU A 20 13.59 -7.91 45.68
N THR A 21 12.88 -6.79 45.67
CA THR A 21 11.48 -6.73 45.24
C THR A 21 11.43 -5.85 44.01
N ASP A 22 11.47 -6.45 42.82
CA ASP A 22 10.94 -5.80 41.63
C ASP A 22 10.01 -6.80 40.93
N SER A 23 8.72 -6.54 41.09
CA SER A 23 7.63 -7.25 40.43
C SER A 23 7.65 -6.88 38.95
N CYS A 24 8.21 -7.74 38.11
CA CYS A 24 8.00 -7.65 36.67
C CYS A 24 6.55 -8.08 36.39
N ARG A 25 5.69 -7.14 35.96
CA ARG A 25 4.33 -7.44 35.51
C ARG A 25 4.32 -7.41 33.99
N VAL A 26 4.19 -8.59 33.38
CA VAL A 26 3.93 -8.73 31.95
C VAL A 26 2.42 -8.61 31.76
N ALA A 27 1.98 -7.61 31.01
CA ALA A 27 0.60 -7.51 30.53
C ALA A 27 0.59 -7.88 29.05
N ILE A 28 -0.19 -8.91 28.70
CA ILE A 28 -0.50 -9.25 27.32
C ILE A 28 -1.71 -8.42 26.94
N LEU A 29 -1.54 -7.49 26.01
CA LEU A 29 -2.65 -6.79 25.36
C LEU A 29 -2.85 -7.41 23.99
N ASP A 30 -4.11 -7.54 23.59
CA ASP A 30 -4.60 -8.33 22.46
C ASP A 30 -3.67 -8.39 21.23
N HIS A 31 -3.47 -9.64 20.80
CA HIS A 31 -2.86 -10.18 19.58
C HIS A 31 -1.62 -9.60 18.89
N ASP A 32 -0.98 -8.50 19.28
CA ASP A 32 0.31 -8.09 18.65
C ASP A 32 1.25 -7.22 19.51
N TRP A 33 0.99 -7.01 20.81
CA TRP A 33 1.81 -6.11 21.64
C TRP A 33 2.16 -6.70 23.00
N ILE A 34 3.46 -6.78 23.32
CA ILE A 34 3.95 -7.03 24.67
C ILE A 34 4.62 -5.76 25.18
N VAL A 35 4.12 -5.20 26.28
CA VAL A 35 4.75 -4.08 26.99
C VAL A 35 5.33 -4.62 28.29
N ALA A 36 6.66 -4.49 28.45
CA ALA A 36 7.33 -4.74 29.71
C ALA A 36 7.65 -3.40 30.39
N VAL A 37 7.14 -3.21 31.60
CA VAL A 37 7.40 -2.02 32.42
C VAL A 37 8.28 -2.43 33.58
N THR A 38 9.45 -1.79 33.71
CA THR A 38 10.26 -1.83 34.94
C THR A 38 10.23 -0.47 35.62
N SER A 39 10.49 -0.47 36.92
CA SER A 39 10.24 0.62 37.87
C SER A 39 11.02 1.91 37.61
N ASN A 40 11.90 2.00 36.60
CA ASN A 40 12.71 3.21 36.39
C ASN A 40 13.03 3.63 34.94
N SER A 41 12.49 3.01 33.88
CA SER A 41 12.64 3.54 32.50
C SER A 41 11.69 2.86 31.51
N LEU A 42 11.05 3.65 30.63
CA LEU A 42 10.27 3.17 29.51
C LEU A 42 11.22 2.84 28.33
N PHE A 43 11.63 1.59 28.20
CA PHE A 43 12.38 1.12 27.03
C PHE A 43 11.40 0.43 26.06
N ILE A 44 11.05 1.11 24.97
CA ILE A 44 10.36 0.49 23.83
C ILE A 44 11.43 -0.25 23.03
N ILE A 45 11.67 -1.52 23.37
CA ILE A 45 12.56 -2.39 22.59
C ILE A 45 11.71 -3.08 21.53
N CYS A 46 11.67 -2.50 20.32
CA CYS A 46 11.18 -3.18 19.12
C CYS A 46 12.21 -4.22 18.66
N GLN A 47 12.23 -5.37 19.31
CA GLN A 47 12.77 -6.59 18.73
C GLN A 47 11.71 -7.68 18.80
N VAL A 48 10.69 -7.56 17.94
CA VAL A 48 9.98 -8.75 17.49
C VAL A 48 10.97 -9.50 16.62
N VAL A 49 11.59 -10.52 17.20
CA VAL A 49 12.28 -11.58 16.50
C VAL A 49 11.28 -12.15 15.47
N ARG A 50 11.40 -11.70 14.22
CA ARG A 50 10.79 -12.36 13.05
C ARG A 50 11.50 -13.70 12.85
N ALA A 51 11.14 -14.66 13.67
CA ALA A 51 11.24 -16.07 13.34
C ALA A 51 9.81 -16.57 13.09
N PHE A 52 9.13 -15.91 12.15
CA PHE A 52 7.92 -16.45 11.55
C PHE A 52 8.38 -17.14 10.27
N GLU A 53 8.02 -18.42 10.13
CA GLU A 53 8.32 -19.29 9.00
C GLU A 53 8.33 -18.54 7.67
N MET A 54 9.30 -18.84 6.80
CA MET A 54 9.27 -18.49 5.38
C MET A 54 8.10 -19.22 4.71
N ALA A 55 6.87 -18.85 5.03
CA ALA A 55 5.72 -19.16 4.21
C ALA A 55 6.00 -18.52 2.85
N ALA A 56 6.20 -19.36 1.83
CA ALA A 56 6.29 -18.89 0.46
C ALA A 56 5.09 -17.95 0.22
N GLY A 57 5.37 -16.71 -0.17
CA GLY A 57 4.34 -15.68 -0.33
C GLY A 57 3.22 -16.12 -1.27
N THR A 58 2.09 -15.42 -1.21
CA THR A 58 0.93 -15.72 -2.05
C THR A 58 1.25 -15.33 -3.49
N ASN A 59 1.16 -16.26 -4.44
CA ASN A 59 1.57 -16.05 -5.82
C ASN A 59 0.67 -15.01 -6.53
N LEU A 60 1.24 -14.13 -7.37
CA LEU A 60 0.48 -13.12 -8.13
C LEU A 60 -0.59 -13.69 -9.08
N ARG A 61 -0.52 -14.98 -9.43
CA ARG A 61 -1.53 -15.66 -10.25
C ARG A 61 -2.77 -16.08 -9.47
N THR A 62 -2.66 -16.12 -8.14
CA THR A 62 -3.76 -16.47 -7.25
C THR A 62 -4.37 -15.21 -6.67
N GLU A 63 -5.67 -15.23 -6.39
CA GLU A 63 -6.31 -14.09 -5.76
C GLU A 63 -5.86 -13.98 -4.29
N PRO A 64 -5.55 -12.77 -3.80
CA PRO A 64 -5.15 -12.58 -2.41
C PRO A 64 -6.31 -12.92 -1.48
N SER A 65 -6.02 -13.60 -0.37
CA SER A 65 -6.98 -13.86 0.71
C SER A 65 -7.51 -12.55 1.30
N GLU A 66 -8.65 -12.57 1.98
CA GLU A 66 -9.22 -11.36 2.60
C GLU A 66 -8.23 -10.67 3.56
N HIS A 67 -7.46 -11.45 4.31
CA HIS A 67 -6.39 -10.91 5.18
C HIS A 67 -5.34 -10.16 4.39
N LEU A 68 -4.88 -10.74 3.28
CA LEU A 68 -3.89 -10.12 2.41
C LEU A 68 -4.45 -8.90 1.67
N GLN A 69 -5.72 -8.93 1.28
CA GLN A 69 -6.43 -7.78 0.74
C GLN A 69 -6.43 -6.60 1.73
N ARG A 70 -6.71 -6.86 3.02
CA ARG A 70 -6.63 -5.81 4.06
C ARG A 70 -5.22 -5.26 4.21
N LYS A 71 -4.18 -6.12 4.14
CA LYS A 71 -2.78 -5.68 4.14
C LYS A 71 -2.44 -4.81 2.93
N ILE A 72 -2.91 -5.18 1.73
CA ILE A 72 -2.73 -4.38 0.52
C ILE A 72 -3.37 -3.00 0.69
N ILE A 73 -4.63 -2.92 1.16
CA ILE A 73 -5.31 -1.64 1.40
C ILE A 73 -4.55 -0.79 2.43
N ASN A 74 -4.18 -1.39 3.56
CA ASN A 74 -3.41 -0.70 4.60
C ASN A 74 -2.07 -0.17 4.07
N SER A 75 -1.35 -0.95 3.28
CA SER A 75 -0.05 -0.57 2.75
C SER A 75 -0.15 0.51 1.66
N PHE A 76 -1.12 0.39 0.76
CA PHE A 76 -1.28 1.32 -0.37
C PHE A 76 -1.74 2.70 0.10
N TRP A 77 -2.67 2.77 1.05
CA TRP A 77 -3.28 4.04 1.45
C TRP A 77 -3.00 4.44 2.91
N LYS A 78 -2.06 3.77 3.59
CA LYS A 78 -1.77 3.94 5.04
C LYS A 78 -3.02 3.90 5.93
N LYS A 79 -4.09 3.23 5.49
CA LYS A 79 -5.40 3.22 6.14
C LYS A 79 -5.36 2.41 7.42
N ARG A 80 -5.91 2.92 8.53
CA ARG A 80 -5.93 2.18 9.80
C ARG A 80 -6.71 0.87 9.63
N PRO A 81 -6.24 -0.27 10.16
CA PRO A 81 -6.91 -1.56 9.98
C PRO A 81 -8.40 -1.57 10.38
N ALA A 82 -8.77 -0.79 11.41
CA ALA A 82 -10.15 -0.66 11.88
C ALA A 82 -11.09 0.03 10.87
N ASP A 83 -10.55 0.89 9.99
CA ASP A 83 -11.34 1.63 9.00
C ASP A 83 -11.48 0.86 7.67
N ILE A 84 -10.83 -0.31 7.54
CA ILE A 84 -10.81 -1.07 6.29
C ILE A 84 -12.05 -1.97 6.19
N ARG A 85 -12.90 -1.64 5.20
CA ARG A 85 -14.02 -2.49 4.77
C ARG A 85 -13.74 -3.03 3.37
N THR A 86 -13.29 -4.28 3.29
CA THR A 86 -12.89 -4.95 2.03
C THR A 86 -13.98 -4.90 0.95
N VAL A 87 -15.26 -4.94 1.35
CA VAL A 87 -16.41 -4.81 0.43
C VAL A 87 -16.40 -3.52 -0.41
N GLU A 88 -15.85 -2.42 0.12
CA GLU A 88 -15.76 -1.13 -0.59
C GLU A 88 -14.69 -1.14 -1.69
N TYR A 89 -13.78 -2.12 -1.64
CA TYR A 89 -12.69 -2.31 -2.59
C TYR A 89 -12.92 -3.52 -3.50
N MET A 90 -14.14 -4.07 -3.54
CA MET A 90 -14.44 -5.24 -4.37
C MET A 90 -14.13 -4.98 -5.86
N SER A 91 -14.54 -3.83 -6.39
CA SER A 91 -14.22 -3.42 -7.77
C SER A 91 -12.72 -3.20 -7.98
N TYR A 92 -12.02 -2.71 -6.96
CA TYR A 92 -10.57 -2.56 -6.98
C TYR A 92 -9.88 -3.92 -7.05
N PHE A 93 -10.27 -4.89 -6.22
CA PHE A 93 -9.66 -6.22 -6.26
C PHE A 93 -9.98 -6.98 -7.55
N LEU A 94 -11.14 -6.73 -8.17
CA LEU A 94 -11.41 -7.22 -9.51
C LEU A 94 -10.40 -6.66 -10.52
N HIS A 95 -10.14 -5.34 -10.48
CA HIS A 95 -9.13 -4.69 -11.33
C HIS A 95 -7.71 -5.19 -11.03
N TYR A 96 -7.33 -5.26 -9.75
CA TYR A 96 -6.04 -5.73 -9.27
C TYR A 96 -5.75 -7.16 -9.75
N ASN A 97 -6.70 -8.09 -9.56
CA ASN A 97 -6.56 -9.49 -9.97
C ASN A 97 -6.51 -9.61 -11.49
N THR A 98 -7.32 -8.82 -12.21
CA THR A 98 -7.28 -8.77 -13.67
C THR A 98 -5.92 -8.31 -14.18
N THR A 99 -5.35 -7.27 -13.57
CA THR A 99 -4.02 -6.72 -13.90
C THR A 99 -2.92 -7.75 -13.62
N CYS A 100 -2.96 -8.40 -12.45
CA CYS A 100 -1.99 -9.44 -12.10
C CYS A 100 -2.08 -10.66 -13.04
N ARG A 101 -3.30 -11.09 -13.40
CA ARG A 101 -3.50 -12.19 -14.35
C ARG A 101 -3.04 -11.83 -15.76
N ALA A 102 -3.28 -10.60 -16.20
CA ALA A 102 -2.88 -10.12 -17.53
C ALA A 102 -1.36 -10.20 -17.75
N LEU A 103 -0.54 -10.05 -16.70
CA LEU A 103 0.93 -10.25 -16.76
C LEU A 103 1.33 -11.62 -17.33
N PHE A 104 0.50 -12.63 -17.11
CA PHE A 104 0.76 -14.02 -17.48
C PHE A 104 -0.06 -14.47 -18.71
N LEU A 105 -0.94 -13.60 -19.23
CA LEU A 105 -1.81 -13.88 -20.37
C LEU A 105 -1.30 -13.10 -21.59
N GLY A 106 -0.30 -13.63 -22.29
CA GLY A 106 0.22 -13.02 -23.52
C GLY A 106 1.25 -13.88 -24.26
N THR A 107 1.28 -13.76 -25.59
CA THR A 107 2.22 -14.44 -26.48
C THR A 107 3.45 -13.56 -26.80
N ILE A 108 4.61 -14.21 -26.96
CA ILE A 108 5.91 -13.74 -27.50
C ILE A 108 6.80 -12.91 -26.55
N ARG A 109 6.29 -11.99 -25.71
CA ARG A 109 7.05 -11.33 -24.61
C ARG A 109 6.11 -10.92 -23.48
N SER A 110 5.95 -11.76 -22.46
CA SER A 110 5.08 -11.41 -21.34
C SER A 110 5.80 -10.46 -20.39
N GLU A 111 5.12 -9.39 -19.96
CA GLU A 111 5.59 -8.47 -18.91
C GLU A 111 6.02 -9.24 -17.65
N SER A 112 5.39 -10.39 -17.37
CA SER A 112 5.80 -11.31 -16.30
C SER A 112 7.25 -11.80 -16.37
N MET A 113 7.86 -11.93 -17.56
CA MET A 113 9.29 -12.29 -17.69
C MET A 113 10.22 -11.10 -17.42
N ALA A 114 9.67 -9.89 -17.51
CA ALA A 114 10.39 -8.63 -17.42
C ALA A 114 10.19 -7.93 -16.06
N ILE A 115 9.49 -8.55 -15.11
CA ILE A 115 9.42 -8.13 -13.71
C ILE A 115 10.17 -9.12 -12.82
N ALA A 116 10.48 -8.70 -11.59
CA ALA A 116 11.06 -9.58 -10.56
C ALA A 116 10.03 -10.11 -9.54
N LEU A 117 8.86 -9.46 -9.42
CA LEU A 117 7.85 -9.79 -8.41
C LEU A 117 7.17 -11.13 -8.74
N GLN A 118 7.03 -11.98 -7.72
CA GLN A 118 6.35 -13.28 -7.85
C GLN A 118 5.15 -13.42 -6.92
N THR A 119 5.15 -12.66 -5.83
CA THR A 119 4.15 -12.72 -4.77
C THR A 119 3.53 -11.35 -4.49
N HIS A 120 2.36 -11.36 -3.85
CA HIS A 120 1.73 -10.11 -3.39
C HIS A 120 2.55 -9.45 -2.28
N GLU A 121 3.28 -10.23 -1.49
CA GLU A 121 4.18 -9.74 -0.46
C GLU A 121 5.36 -8.95 -1.06
N ASP A 122 5.89 -9.37 -2.21
CA ASP A 122 6.91 -8.58 -2.92
C ASP A 122 6.38 -7.18 -3.31
N ILE A 123 5.10 -7.07 -3.68
CA ILE A 123 4.44 -5.77 -3.96
C ILE A 123 4.41 -4.92 -2.68
N LEU A 124 4.06 -5.51 -1.54
CA LEU A 124 4.02 -4.80 -0.26
C LEU A 124 5.42 -4.31 0.16
N ASP A 125 6.47 -5.09 -0.09
CA ASP A 125 7.84 -4.69 0.19
C ASP A 125 8.27 -3.49 -0.67
N VAL A 126 7.90 -3.47 -1.96
CA VAL A 126 8.16 -2.31 -2.82
C VAL A 126 7.42 -1.07 -2.33
N VAL A 127 6.13 -1.19 -1.99
CA VAL A 127 5.34 -0.06 -1.46
C VAL A 127 5.91 0.45 -0.15
N SER A 128 6.34 -0.45 0.74
CA SER A 128 7.03 -0.10 1.99
C SER A 128 8.29 0.72 1.73
N LYS A 129 9.10 0.35 0.74
CA LYS A 129 10.30 1.11 0.34
C LYS A 129 9.97 2.48 -0.26
N ILE A 130 8.89 2.58 -1.04
CA ILE A 130 8.41 3.87 -1.56
C ILE A 130 8.03 4.79 -0.40
N TRP A 131 7.28 4.29 0.59
CA TRP A 131 6.88 5.08 1.74
C TRP A 131 8.04 5.50 2.62
N LEU A 132 9.02 4.62 2.84
CA LEU A 132 10.24 4.94 3.59
C LEU A 132 11.00 6.10 2.93
N LEU A 133 11.19 6.04 1.62
CA LEU A 133 11.87 7.12 0.89
C LEU A 133 11.05 8.41 0.90
N ALA A 134 9.73 8.33 0.79
CA ALA A 134 8.85 9.50 0.88
C ALA A 134 8.91 10.19 2.25
N GLU A 135 9.15 9.44 3.33
CA GLU A 135 9.34 9.98 4.68
C GLU A 135 10.71 10.64 4.87
N GLU A 136 11.75 10.14 4.19
CA GLU A 136 13.10 10.71 4.22
C GLU A 136 13.27 11.93 3.30
N SER A 137 12.66 11.88 2.11
CA SER A 137 12.78 12.91 1.07
C SER A 137 11.51 12.98 0.23
N LEU A 138 10.88 14.15 0.18
CA LEU A 138 9.72 14.41 -0.68
C LEU A 138 10.02 14.30 -2.19
N ASN A 139 11.30 14.32 -2.57
CA ASN A 139 11.75 14.46 -3.95
C ASN A 139 12.69 13.32 -4.38
N PHE A 140 12.46 12.11 -3.88
CA PHE A 140 13.26 10.95 -4.32
C PHE A 140 13.05 10.66 -5.81
N GLY A 141 14.13 10.24 -6.46
CA GLY A 141 14.15 9.87 -7.88
C GLY A 141 14.00 8.37 -8.11
N ARG A 142 13.75 8.00 -9.37
CA ARG A 142 13.71 6.58 -9.76
C ARG A 142 15.03 5.82 -9.49
N PRO A 143 16.23 6.39 -9.73
CA PRO A 143 17.49 5.71 -9.43
C PRO A 143 17.67 5.40 -7.93
N GLU A 144 17.19 6.29 -7.07
CA GLU A 144 17.25 6.14 -5.61
C GLU A 144 16.34 5.00 -5.13
N LEU A 145 15.10 4.98 -5.61
CA LEU A 145 14.18 3.87 -5.36
C LEU A 145 14.76 2.54 -5.87
N ARG A 146 15.31 2.52 -7.09
CA ARG A 146 15.95 1.34 -7.67
C ARG A 146 17.11 0.84 -6.80
N ALA A 147 17.96 1.73 -6.30
CA ALA A 147 19.08 1.37 -5.43
C ALA A 147 18.62 0.80 -4.08
N SER A 148 17.55 1.34 -3.51
CA SER A 148 16.90 0.83 -2.29
C SER A 148 16.27 -0.55 -2.52
N LEU A 149 15.58 -0.76 -3.64
CA LEU A 149 14.96 -2.04 -3.99
C LEU A 149 15.98 -3.14 -4.28
N ALA A 150 17.14 -2.81 -4.85
CA ALA A 150 18.22 -3.77 -5.10
C ALA A 150 18.75 -4.45 -3.82
N GLN A 151 18.43 -3.92 -2.63
CA GLN A 151 18.77 -4.53 -1.34
C GLN A 151 17.80 -5.62 -0.88
N LEU A 152 16.65 -5.78 -1.55
CA LEU A 152 15.68 -6.83 -1.24
C LEU A 152 16.04 -8.13 -1.95
N ASP A 153 15.80 -9.26 -1.29
CA ASP A 153 16.15 -10.58 -1.80
C ASP A 153 15.51 -10.90 -3.17
N CYS A 154 14.26 -10.47 -3.40
CA CYS A 154 13.57 -10.70 -4.67
C CYS A 154 14.19 -9.93 -5.85
N PHE A 155 14.95 -8.87 -5.57
CA PHE A 155 15.67 -8.07 -6.57
C PHE A 155 17.17 -8.33 -6.60
N ALA A 156 17.69 -9.14 -5.68
CA ALA A 156 19.09 -9.51 -5.68
C ALA A 156 19.48 -10.11 -7.04
N GLN A 157 20.53 -9.58 -7.66
CA GLN A 157 21.03 -9.99 -8.98
C GLN A 157 20.06 -9.75 -10.15
N GLN A 158 18.95 -9.04 -9.97
CA GLN A 158 18.08 -8.68 -11.09
C GLN A 158 18.66 -7.47 -11.86
N PRO A 159 18.56 -7.46 -13.20
CA PRO A 159 18.96 -6.32 -13.99
C PRO A 159 18.03 -5.12 -13.74
N SER A 160 18.56 -3.89 -13.88
CA SER A 160 17.84 -2.65 -13.58
C SER A 160 16.47 -2.55 -14.23
N PHE A 161 16.33 -2.96 -15.50
CA PHE A 161 15.05 -2.91 -16.21
C PHE A 161 13.95 -3.76 -15.56
N LYS A 162 14.32 -4.88 -14.89
CA LYS A 162 13.33 -5.70 -14.16
C LYS A 162 12.87 -5.02 -12.88
N ILE A 163 13.77 -4.33 -12.20
CA ILE A 163 13.43 -3.51 -11.04
C ILE A 163 12.49 -2.39 -11.48
N ASP A 164 12.81 -1.74 -12.60
CA ASP A 164 11.98 -0.67 -13.17
C ASP A 164 10.58 -1.17 -13.56
N ASN A 165 10.47 -2.30 -14.24
CA ASN A 165 9.16 -2.86 -14.58
C ASN A 165 8.37 -3.29 -13.34
N SER A 166 9.04 -3.79 -12.29
CA SER A 166 8.39 -4.05 -11.01
C SER A 166 7.87 -2.78 -10.35
N ILE A 167 8.63 -1.67 -10.38
CA ILE A 167 8.17 -0.36 -9.91
C ILE A 167 6.92 0.06 -10.69
N ASN A 168 6.95 -0.04 -12.03
CA ASN A 168 5.81 0.30 -12.88
C ASN A 168 4.57 -0.54 -12.53
N LEU A 169 4.72 -1.86 -12.36
CA LEU A 169 3.62 -2.72 -11.95
C LEU A 169 3.02 -2.28 -10.59
N VAL A 170 3.87 -1.98 -9.61
CA VAL A 170 3.42 -1.55 -8.27
C VAL A 170 2.68 -0.21 -8.35
N LEU A 171 3.22 0.78 -9.07
CA LEU A 171 2.57 2.07 -9.27
C LEU A 171 1.24 1.93 -10.04
N ARG A 172 1.19 1.04 -11.05
CA ARG A 172 -0.04 0.73 -11.79
C ARG A 172 -1.10 0.11 -10.89
N LEU A 173 -0.74 -0.81 -10.00
CA LEU A 173 -1.68 -1.43 -9.07
C LEU A 173 -2.12 -0.45 -7.98
N TRP A 174 -1.21 0.37 -7.47
CA TRP A 174 -1.49 1.29 -6.38
C TRP A 174 -2.25 2.54 -6.83
N LEU A 175 -1.74 3.25 -7.81
CA LEU A 175 -2.32 4.51 -8.29
C LEU A 175 -3.38 4.29 -9.37
N THR A 176 -3.53 3.05 -9.85
CA THR A 176 -4.46 2.68 -10.93
C THR A 176 -4.19 3.42 -12.24
N ILE A 177 -2.94 3.83 -12.47
CA ILE A 177 -2.53 4.57 -13.66
C ILE A 177 -1.90 3.65 -14.72
N ARG A 178 -2.00 4.00 -16.01
CA ARG A 178 -1.31 3.27 -17.08
C ARG A 178 0.18 3.63 -17.16
N ILE A 179 0.94 3.28 -16.14
CA ILE A 179 2.41 3.29 -16.19
C ILE A 179 2.91 1.91 -16.62
N GLN A 180 3.61 1.85 -17.75
CA GLN A 180 4.10 0.61 -18.35
C GLN A 180 5.09 0.94 -19.46
N ASP A 181 6.14 0.13 -19.62
CA ASP A 181 7.05 0.26 -20.77
C ASP A 181 6.27 0.15 -22.10
N THR A 182 6.62 1.02 -23.05
CA THR A 182 6.00 1.07 -24.38
C THR A 182 6.10 -0.24 -25.14
N ASP A 183 7.11 -1.07 -24.86
CA ASP A 183 7.30 -2.38 -25.48
C ASP A 183 6.16 -3.37 -25.17
N PHE A 184 5.48 -3.20 -24.03
CA PHE A 184 4.38 -4.08 -23.63
C PHE A 184 3.01 -3.60 -24.12
N ASN A 185 2.89 -2.33 -24.52
CA ASN A 185 1.65 -1.77 -25.04
C ASN A 185 1.90 -0.68 -26.10
N PRO A 186 2.44 -1.05 -27.28
CA PRO A 186 2.88 -0.09 -28.28
C PRO A 186 1.73 0.72 -28.90
N ALA A 187 0.49 0.24 -28.79
CA ALA A 187 -0.69 0.95 -29.28
C ALA A 187 -1.38 1.82 -28.21
N GLY A 188 -1.00 1.65 -26.95
CA GLY A 188 -1.65 2.30 -25.82
C GLY A 188 -0.93 3.59 -25.38
N LYS A 189 -1.70 4.54 -24.86
CA LYS A 189 -1.15 5.71 -24.17
C LYS A 189 -0.70 5.29 -22.77
N THR A 190 0.61 5.17 -22.57
CA THR A 190 1.23 4.87 -21.28
C THR A 190 2.01 6.07 -20.74
N MET A 191 2.05 6.20 -19.41
CA MET A 191 2.91 7.14 -18.70
C MET A 191 4.29 6.53 -18.50
N GLN A 192 5.31 7.38 -18.48
CA GLN A 192 6.70 7.00 -18.22
C GLN A 192 7.24 7.85 -17.08
N TRP A 193 7.75 7.21 -16.04
CA TRP A 193 8.56 7.87 -15.03
C TRP A 193 10.02 7.52 -15.29
N ASP A 194 10.80 8.51 -15.73
CA ASP A 194 12.20 8.34 -16.12
C ASP A 194 13.19 8.64 -14.98
N ASP A 195 14.48 8.53 -15.27
CA ASP A 195 15.54 8.79 -14.30
C ASP A 195 15.83 10.29 -14.11
N THR A 196 15.16 11.18 -14.85
CA THR A 196 15.42 12.63 -14.84
C THR A 196 14.47 13.40 -13.92
N SER A 197 13.32 12.81 -13.61
CA SER A 197 12.26 13.43 -12.81
C SER A 197 12.14 12.78 -11.44
N THR A 198 11.84 13.60 -10.43
CA THR A 198 11.49 13.07 -9.10
C THR A 198 10.10 12.45 -9.14
N PHE A 199 9.77 11.61 -8.15
CA PHE A 199 8.42 11.04 -8.05
C PHE A 199 7.36 12.14 -7.92
N SER A 200 7.66 13.20 -7.15
CA SER A 200 6.80 14.37 -7.00
C SER A 200 6.59 15.11 -8.33
N ASP A 201 7.66 15.36 -9.10
CA ASP A 201 7.55 16.01 -10.41
C ASP A 201 6.70 15.17 -11.38
N PHE A 202 6.94 13.86 -11.44
CA PHE A 202 6.16 12.93 -12.24
C PHE A 202 4.67 13.00 -11.88
N MET A 203 4.34 12.95 -10.58
CA MET A 203 2.95 13.06 -10.12
C MET A 203 2.34 14.44 -10.46
N ASN A 204 3.08 15.54 -10.27
CA ASN A 204 2.59 16.88 -10.56
C ASN A 204 2.36 17.15 -12.06
N ILE A 205 3.15 16.52 -12.93
CA ILE A 205 2.98 16.61 -14.39
C ILE A 205 1.69 15.91 -14.83
N HIS A 206 1.39 14.74 -14.27
CA HIS A 206 0.26 13.92 -14.67
C HIS A 206 -1.04 14.23 -13.91
N PHE A 207 -0.92 14.70 -12.67
CA PHE A 207 -2.03 15.04 -11.77
C PHE A 207 -1.83 16.45 -11.21
N PRO A 208 -1.87 17.48 -12.07
CA PRO A 208 -1.69 18.85 -11.62
C PRO A 208 -2.81 19.21 -10.64
N GLY A 209 -2.43 19.84 -9.52
CA GLY A 209 -3.38 20.36 -8.55
C GLY A 209 -4.42 21.29 -9.19
N PRO A 210 -5.58 21.48 -8.55
CA PRO A 210 -6.63 22.33 -9.06
C PRO A 210 -6.07 23.73 -9.34
N ARG A 211 -6.13 24.16 -10.61
CA ARG A 211 -5.80 25.53 -10.98
C ARG A 211 -6.89 26.41 -10.40
N LEU A 212 -6.64 26.96 -9.20
CA LEU A 212 -7.44 28.04 -8.63
C LEU A 212 -7.21 29.28 -9.51
N GLN A 213 -7.85 29.33 -10.68
CA GLN A 213 -8.00 30.58 -11.41
C GLN A 213 -8.64 31.57 -10.43
N GLY A 214 -7.95 32.71 -10.23
CA GLY A 214 -8.19 33.65 -9.15
C GLY A 214 -9.68 33.81 -8.86
N GLN A 215 -10.03 33.67 -7.58
CA GLN A 215 -11.38 33.77 -7.02
C GLN A 215 -12.11 35.04 -7.49
N THR A 216 -12.67 35.02 -8.69
CA THR A 216 -13.87 35.77 -9.00
C THR A 216 -15.00 34.89 -8.49
N ASN A 217 -15.70 35.36 -7.45
CA ASN A 217 -16.77 34.70 -6.69
C ASN A 217 -17.99 34.23 -7.50
N SER A 218 -17.87 34.05 -8.81
CA SER A 218 -18.80 33.40 -9.70
C SER A 218 -18.13 32.13 -10.25
N GLY A 219 -17.77 31.20 -9.37
CA GLY A 219 -17.54 29.83 -9.82
C GLY A 219 -18.80 29.41 -10.58
N ASN A 220 -18.67 28.99 -11.83
CA ASN A 220 -19.80 28.56 -12.65
C ASN A 220 -20.53 27.45 -11.89
N MET A 221 -21.56 27.80 -11.13
CA MET A 221 -22.36 26.84 -10.40
C MET A 221 -22.96 25.90 -11.43
N LEU A 222 -22.63 24.63 -11.32
CA LEU A 222 -23.34 23.61 -12.07
C LEU A 222 -24.82 23.71 -11.65
N GLU A 223 -25.69 23.89 -12.64
CA GLU A 223 -27.13 23.94 -12.40
C GLU A 223 -27.60 22.62 -11.75
N SER A 224 -28.70 22.67 -10.99
CA SER A 224 -29.26 21.49 -10.31
C SER A 224 -29.70 20.38 -11.29
N ASN A 225 -29.88 20.71 -12.56
CA ASN A 225 -30.18 19.77 -13.63
C ASN A 225 -28.92 19.07 -14.19
N PHE A 226 -27.71 19.39 -13.72
CA PHE A 226 -26.47 18.76 -14.15
C PHE A 226 -26.35 17.34 -13.57
N THR A 227 -27.08 16.42 -14.16
CA THR A 227 -27.10 15.00 -13.80
C THR A 227 -26.57 14.17 -14.96
N ALA A 228 -26.02 12.98 -14.69
CA ALA A 228 -25.59 12.04 -15.73
C ALA A 228 -26.72 11.72 -16.74
N VAL A 229 -27.97 11.66 -16.26
CA VAL A 229 -29.16 11.47 -17.09
C VAL A 229 -29.37 12.64 -18.04
N ASN A 230 -29.20 13.89 -17.57
CA ASN A 230 -29.36 15.08 -18.40
C ASN A 230 -28.16 15.33 -19.31
N LEU A 231 -26.95 14.94 -18.92
CA LEU A 231 -25.79 14.90 -19.82
C LEU A 231 -26.09 14.04 -21.07
N TYR A 232 -26.71 12.88 -20.88
CA TYR A 232 -27.16 12.06 -21.99
C TYR A 232 -28.33 12.68 -22.75
N ARG A 233 -29.40 13.09 -22.06
CA ARG A 233 -30.65 13.56 -22.69
C ARG A 233 -30.48 14.88 -23.45
N MET A 234 -29.76 15.84 -22.87
CA MET A 234 -29.62 17.18 -23.43
C MET A 234 -28.38 17.29 -24.32
N CYS A 235 -27.28 16.67 -23.90
CA CYS A 235 -25.99 16.83 -24.56
C CYS A 235 -25.56 15.58 -25.32
N GLY A 236 -26.32 14.48 -25.32
CA GLY A 236 -25.92 13.22 -25.96
C GLY A 236 -24.62 12.62 -25.39
N ILE A 237 -24.20 13.06 -24.20
CA ILE A 237 -22.96 12.64 -23.56
C ILE A 237 -23.22 11.37 -22.76
N ARG A 238 -22.47 10.31 -23.07
CA ARG A 238 -22.53 9.03 -22.36
C ARG A 238 -21.55 9.02 -21.20
N ILE A 239 -21.84 8.23 -20.17
CA ILE A 239 -20.88 7.93 -19.10
C ILE A 239 -20.20 6.61 -19.43
N GLU A 240 -18.87 6.61 -19.47
CA GLU A 240 -18.04 5.42 -19.63
C GLU A 240 -17.31 5.17 -18.31
N TRP A 241 -17.55 4.02 -17.70
CA TRP A 241 -16.90 3.63 -16.45
C TRP A 241 -15.52 3.05 -16.75
N ILE A 242 -14.49 3.63 -16.14
CA ILE A 242 -13.10 3.25 -16.34
C ILE A 242 -12.43 2.91 -15.01
N SER A 243 -11.30 2.20 -15.06
CA SER A 243 -10.49 1.88 -13.87
C SER A 243 -9.15 2.61 -13.86
N HIS A 244 -8.96 3.58 -14.76
CA HIS A 244 -7.72 4.35 -14.88
C HIS A 244 -7.92 5.76 -14.34
N LEU A 245 -7.11 6.16 -13.37
CA LEU A 245 -7.31 7.44 -12.68
C LEU A 245 -7.01 8.64 -13.57
N GLU A 246 -6.02 8.54 -14.47
CA GLU A 246 -5.58 9.62 -15.34
C GLU A 246 -6.62 10.08 -16.36
N ASP A 247 -7.56 9.21 -16.70
CA ASP A 247 -8.63 9.49 -17.65
C ASP A 247 -9.90 9.96 -16.93
N HIS A 248 -9.88 10.06 -15.60
CA HIS A 248 -11.02 10.49 -14.83
C HIS A 248 -11.48 11.90 -15.26
N LEU A 249 -12.76 12.02 -15.57
CA LEU A 249 -13.40 13.25 -16.06
C LEU A 249 -12.86 13.75 -17.40
N THR A 250 -12.16 12.91 -18.15
CA THR A 250 -11.78 13.22 -19.53
C THR A 250 -12.98 13.00 -20.46
N PHE A 251 -13.19 13.95 -21.37
CA PHE A 251 -14.23 13.89 -22.38
C PHE A 251 -13.66 13.45 -23.72
N ASP A 252 -14.12 12.31 -24.23
CA ASP A 252 -13.87 11.84 -25.58
C ASP A 252 -14.90 12.48 -26.53
N ILE A 253 -14.41 13.40 -27.38
CA ILE A 253 -15.24 14.14 -28.33
C ILE A 253 -15.81 13.22 -29.41
N GLU A 254 -15.05 12.23 -29.86
CA GLU A 254 -15.44 11.31 -30.94
C GLU A 254 -16.54 10.36 -30.48
N ARG A 255 -16.40 9.81 -29.27
CA ARG A 255 -17.39 8.91 -28.67
C ARG A 255 -18.52 9.66 -27.96
N ARG A 256 -18.37 10.98 -27.76
CA ARG A 256 -19.21 11.80 -26.86
C ARG A 256 -19.36 11.13 -25.50
N ALA A 257 -18.25 10.69 -24.93
CA ALA A 257 -18.23 9.95 -23.67
C ALA A 257 -17.44 10.72 -22.61
N LEU A 258 -18.03 10.91 -21.44
CA LEU A 258 -17.34 11.36 -20.24
C LEU A 258 -16.87 10.12 -19.48
N MET A 259 -15.56 10.00 -19.30
CA MET A 259 -14.95 8.91 -18.59
C MET A 259 -15.02 9.14 -17.08
N VAL A 260 -15.58 8.19 -16.33
CA VAL A 260 -15.76 8.29 -14.88
C VAL A 260 -15.06 7.11 -14.21
N TYR A 261 -14.20 7.42 -13.25
CA TYR A 261 -13.42 6.43 -12.53
C TYR A 261 -14.32 5.63 -11.59
N SER A 262 -14.28 4.32 -11.73
CA SER A 262 -15.22 3.38 -11.11
C SER A 262 -14.79 2.90 -9.72
N LEU A 263 -13.52 3.09 -9.35
CA LEU A 263 -12.97 2.57 -8.09
C LEU A 263 -13.10 3.63 -6.98
N ALA A 264 -14.34 3.93 -6.60
CA ALA A 264 -14.66 5.04 -5.70
C ALA A 264 -13.91 4.99 -4.35
N GLY A 265 -13.75 3.80 -3.75
CA GLY A 265 -13.00 3.64 -2.49
C GLY A 265 -11.53 4.07 -2.63
N CYS A 266 -10.87 3.70 -3.72
CA CYS A 266 -9.50 4.11 -4.02
C CYS A 266 -9.41 5.63 -4.26
N LEU A 267 -10.35 6.21 -4.99
CA LEU A 267 -10.37 7.65 -5.23
C LEU A 267 -10.49 8.44 -3.93
N GLN A 268 -11.39 8.03 -3.05
CA GLN A 268 -11.58 8.66 -1.75
C GLN A 268 -10.28 8.58 -0.92
N ASP A 269 -9.66 7.41 -0.84
CA ASP A 269 -8.41 7.25 -0.10
C ASP A 269 -7.23 8.03 -0.72
N HIS A 270 -7.18 8.17 -2.05
CA HIS A 270 -6.20 9.03 -2.70
C HIS A 270 -6.43 10.52 -2.36
N ILE A 271 -7.66 10.95 -2.10
CA ILE A 271 -7.95 12.33 -1.69
C ILE A 271 -7.59 12.52 -0.21
N ASP A 272 -8.01 11.58 0.64
CA ASP A 272 -7.82 11.66 2.09
C ASP A 272 -6.35 11.49 2.50
N GLY A 273 -5.56 10.74 1.72
CA GLY A 273 -4.13 10.51 1.96
C GLY A 273 -3.21 11.69 1.64
N TYR A 274 -3.72 12.77 1.03
CA TYR A 274 -2.98 14.01 0.76
C TYR A 274 -3.19 15.11 1.82
N ILE A 275 -3.73 14.77 3.01
CA ILE A 275 -3.91 15.68 4.15
C ILE A 275 -2.87 15.41 5.25
#